data_AF-A0AAN6G055-F1
#
_entry.id   AF-A0AAN6G055-F1
#
_cell.length_a   1.000
_cell.length_b   1.000
_cell.length_c   1.000
_cell.angle_alpha   90.00
_cell.angle_beta   90.00
_cell.angle_gamma   90.00
#
_symmetry.space_group_name_H-M   'P 1'
#
loop_
_entity.id
_entity.type
_entity.pdbx_description
1 polymer ?
#
loop_
_entity_poly.entity_id
_entity_poly.type
_entity_poly.pdbx_seq_one_letter_code
_entity_poly.pdbx_strand_id
1 'polypeptide(L)'
;MGNRESTLDGQRVFGATEGALLLHRAEDGQRQRQAEDGHENHNRALRHWTIHRAWRLYQTKLRLSRQIELERQYNSMAAACEALRLVDGHGLTAEERSRVGEPDVSEGDKEVGRLYRIAMRKDDIWKGVPIEYARIQTDTPPRNGWNHAWTK
;
A
#
# COMPACT_ATOMS: atom_id res chain seq x y z
N MET A 1 -59.39 31.81 85.90
CA MET A 1 -58.59 30.81 86.63
C MET A 1 -57.84 29.98 85.60
N GLY A 2 -56.53 29.79 85.75
CA GLY A 2 -55.73 28.84 84.97
C GLY A 2 -54.67 29.48 84.07
N ASN A 3 -53.54 29.85 84.66
CA ASN A 3 -52.30 30.27 83.99
C ASN A 3 -51.55 29.06 83.39
N ARG A 4 -50.75 29.29 82.32
CA ARG A 4 -49.26 29.19 82.27
C ARG A 4 -48.70 28.86 80.87
N GLU A 5 -47.70 29.67 80.47
CA GLU A 5 -46.38 29.32 79.88
C GLU A 5 -46.36 28.64 78.48
N SER A 6 -45.99 29.37 77.42
CA SER A 6 -44.63 29.50 76.84
C SER A 6 -43.99 28.18 76.41
N THR A 7 -43.68 28.01 75.11
CA THR A 7 -42.45 27.33 74.60
C THR A 7 -42.42 27.33 73.05
N LEU A 8 -41.46 28.09 72.51
CA LEU A 8 -40.53 27.83 71.41
C LEU A 8 -41.05 27.37 70.02
N ASP A 9 -40.93 28.31 69.09
CA ASP A 9 -40.09 28.24 67.88
C ASP A 9 -39.79 26.84 67.33
N GLY A 10 -40.50 26.48 66.26
CA GLY A 10 -40.30 25.27 65.47
C GLY A 10 -39.84 25.59 64.06
N GLN A 11 -38.71 26.28 63.92
CA GLN A 11 -37.97 26.32 62.66
C GLN A 11 -37.63 24.88 62.24
N ARG A 12 -38.27 24.38 61.17
CA ARG A 12 -37.79 23.20 60.48
C ARG A 12 -36.48 23.56 59.78
N VAL A 13 -35.37 23.26 60.44
CA VAL A 13 -34.05 23.18 59.82
C VAL A 13 -34.10 21.98 58.88
N PHE A 14 -34.42 22.21 57.60
CA PHE A 14 -34.14 21.23 56.56
C PHE A 14 -32.63 20.99 56.58
N GLY A 15 -32.24 19.77 56.94
CA GLY A 15 -30.85 19.40 57.18
C GLY A 15 -29.98 19.66 55.96
N ALA A 16 -28.90 20.42 56.15
CA ALA A 16 -27.83 20.63 55.19
C ALA A 16 -27.07 19.34 54.80
N THR A 17 -27.50 18.17 55.28
CA THR A 17 -26.82 16.88 55.15
C THR A 17 -27.33 16.02 53.99
N GLU A 18 -28.58 16.18 53.54
CA GLU A 18 -29.09 15.39 52.39
C GLU A 18 -28.65 15.96 51.04
N GLY A 19 -28.55 17.28 50.91
CA GLY A 19 -28.05 17.93 49.68
C GLY A 19 -26.57 17.64 49.40
N ALA A 20 -25.74 17.53 50.45
CA ALA A 20 -24.31 17.26 50.33
C ALA A 20 -24.03 15.81 49.87
N LEU A 21 -24.82 14.83 50.32
CA LEU A 21 -24.66 13.43 49.92
C LEU A 21 -25.12 13.16 48.47
N LEU A 22 -26.14 13.86 47.98
CA LEU A 22 -26.58 13.75 46.58
C LEU A 22 -25.61 14.43 45.60
N LEU A 23 -25.01 15.57 45.98
CA LEU A 23 -23.97 16.22 45.19
C LEU A 23 -22.69 15.38 45.12
N HIS A 24 -22.22 14.81 46.25
CA HIS A 24 -21.02 13.96 46.25
C HIS A 24 -21.20 12.72 45.36
N ARG A 25 -22.37 12.07 45.41
CA ARG A 25 -22.68 10.90 44.55
C ARG A 25 -22.79 11.25 43.06
N ALA A 26 -23.27 12.46 42.73
CA ALA A 26 -23.32 12.96 41.37
C ALA A 26 -21.93 13.31 40.82
N GLU A 27 -21.07 13.90 41.66
CA GLU A 27 -19.66 14.16 41.32
C GLU A 27 -18.85 12.87 41.16
N ASP A 28 -19.07 11.87 42.03
CA ASP A 28 -18.42 10.56 41.93
C ASP A 28 -18.83 9.84 40.62
N GLY A 29 -20.09 9.94 40.21
CA GLY A 29 -20.58 9.42 38.93
C GLY A 29 -20.08 10.18 37.69
N GLN A 30 -19.80 11.48 37.79
CA GLN A 30 -19.17 12.28 36.73
C GLN A 30 -17.67 11.96 36.59
N ARG A 31 -16.95 11.77 37.72
CA ARG A 31 -15.54 11.35 37.75
C ARG A 31 -15.36 9.94 37.20
N GLN A 32 -16.27 9.01 37.50
CA GLN A 32 -16.25 7.64 36.96
C GLN A 32 -16.43 7.63 35.43
N ARG A 33 -17.40 8.38 34.88
CA ARG A 33 -17.60 8.49 33.42
C ARG A 33 -16.39 9.09 32.71
N GLN A 34 -15.81 10.17 33.26
CA GLN A 34 -14.62 10.81 32.69
C GLN A 34 -13.38 9.88 32.70
N ALA A 35 -13.24 9.02 33.72
CA ALA A 35 -12.17 8.04 33.77
C ALA A 35 -12.34 6.93 32.73
N GLU A 36 -13.55 6.39 32.57
CA GLU A 36 -13.89 5.38 31.56
C GLU A 36 -13.69 5.93 30.13
N ASP A 37 -14.14 7.15 29.86
CA ASP A 37 -13.95 7.84 28.59
C ASP A 37 -12.45 8.01 28.26
N GLY A 38 -11.61 8.29 29.25
CA GLY A 38 -10.16 8.38 29.10
C GLY A 38 -9.51 7.06 28.66
N HIS A 39 -9.94 5.94 29.23
CA HIS A 39 -9.47 4.60 28.86
C HIS A 39 -9.92 4.20 27.45
N GLU A 40 -11.16 4.50 27.08
CA GLU A 40 -11.68 4.26 25.73
C GLU A 40 -10.96 5.12 24.68
N ASN A 41 -10.64 6.38 25.01
CA ASN A 41 -9.86 7.27 24.16
C ASN A 41 -8.43 6.76 23.97
N HIS A 42 -7.78 6.27 25.01
CA HIS A 42 -6.46 5.63 24.92
C HIS A 42 -6.50 4.35 24.08
N ASN A 43 -7.47 3.46 24.33
CA ASN A 43 -7.66 2.23 23.56
C ASN A 43 -7.93 2.52 22.08
N ARG A 44 -8.74 3.54 21.77
CA ARG A 44 -8.98 4.01 20.39
C ARG A 44 -7.71 4.53 19.74
N ALA A 45 -6.92 5.33 20.46
CA ALA A 45 -5.64 5.86 19.97
C ALA A 45 -4.63 4.73 19.68
N LEU A 46 -4.51 3.74 20.59
CA LEU A 46 -3.66 2.57 20.39
C LEU A 46 -4.09 1.72 19.19
N ARG A 47 -5.40 1.46 19.04
CA ARG A 47 -5.96 0.74 17.88
C ARG A 47 -5.65 1.48 16.59
N HIS A 48 -5.90 2.79 16.56
CA HIS A 48 -5.60 3.63 15.39
C HIS A 48 -4.10 3.57 15.05
N TRP A 49 -3.22 3.75 16.03
CA TRP A 49 -1.77 3.69 15.83
C TRP A 49 -1.32 2.34 15.29
N THR A 50 -1.85 1.24 15.85
CA THR A 50 -1.49 -0.12 15.45
C THR A 50 -1.93 -0.40 14.01
N ILE A 51 -3.18 -0.09 13.67
CA ILE A 51 -3.71 -0.26 12.30
C ILE A 51 -2.90 0.56 11.31
N HIS A 52 -2.62 1.83 11.64
CA HIS A 52 -1.86 2.70 10.77
C HIS A 52 -0.40 2.24 10.58
N ARG A 53 0.25 1.76 11.66
CA ARG A 53 1.60 1.17 11.56
C ARG A 53 1.58 -0.09 10.71
N ALA A 54 0.61 -0.99 10.90
CA ALA A 54 0.45 -2.20 10.10
C ALA A 54 0.25 -1.86 8.60
N TRP A 55 -0.57 -0.86 8.30
CA TRP A 55 -0.76 -0.35 6.95
C TRP A 55 0.53 0.20 6.34
N ARG A 56 1.27 1.04 7.08
CA ARG A 56 2.58 1.53 6.61
C ARG A 56 3.56 0.40 6.32
N LEU A 57 3.63 -0.61 7.19
CA LEU A 57 4.47 -1.79 6.98
C LEU A 57 4.05 -2.57 5.73
N TYR A 58 2.74 -2.77 5.54
CA TYR A 58 2.21 -3.41 4.33
C TYR A 58 2.57 -2.61 3.07
N GLN A 59 2.39 -1.29 3.08
CA GLN A 59 2.77 -0.43 1.95
C GLN A 59 4.27 -0.51 1.64
N THR A 60 5.13 -0.52 2.65
CA THR A 60 6.58 -0.70 2.45
C THR A 60 6.89 -2.04 1.80
N LYS A 61 6.26 -3.13 2.26
CA LYS A 61 6.41 -4.47 1.65
C LYS A 61 5.95 -4.47 0.19
N LEU A 62 4.83 -3.82 -0.12
CA LEU A 62 4.29 -3.74 -1.49
C LEU A 62 5.20 -2.91 -2.43
N ARG A 63 5.81 -1.83 -1.94
CA ARG A 63 6.79 -1.07 -2.73
C ARG A 63 8.06 -1.89 -2.97
N LEU A 64 8.55 -2.56 -1.93
CA LEU A 64 9.74 -3.39 -2.03
C LEU A 64 9.53 -4.57 -3.00
N SER A 65 8.39 -5.25 -2.93
CA SER A 65 8.08 -6.34 -3.87
C SER A 65 8.03 -5.86 -5.31
N ARG A 66 7.45 -4.68 -5.56
CA ARG A 66 7.44 -4.06 -6.89
C ARG A 66 8.86 -3.73 -7.36
N GLN A 67 9.71 -3.19 -6.48
CA GLN A 67 11.09 -2.87 -6.82
C GLN A 67 11.89 -4.14 -7.16
N ILE A 68 11.78 -5.19 -6.35
CA ILE A 68 12.45 -6.47 -6.61
C ILE A 68 12.00 -7.06 -7.95
N GLU A 69 10.71 -6.98 -8.26
CA GLU A 69 10.19 -7.47 -9.54
C GLU A 69 10.71 -6.65 -10.73
N LEU A 70 10.82 -5.33 -10.59
CA LEU A 70 11.44 -4.46 -11.60
C LEU A 70 12.94 -4.77 -11.77
N GLU A 71 13.67 -5.01 -10.68
CA GLU A 71 15.07 -5.43 -10.72
C GLU A 71 15.22 -6.79 -11.41
N ARG A 72 14.32 -7.75 -11.14
CA ARG A 72 14.29 -9.05 -11.81
C ARG A 72 14.08 -8.91 -13.31
N GLN A 73 13.11 -8.09 -13.72
CA GLN A 73 12.84 -7.82 -15.14
C GLN A 73 14.03 -7.14 -15.81
N TYR A 74 14.62 -6.13 -15.16
CA TYR A 74 15.82 -5.45 -15.65
C TYR A 74 16.99 -6.41 -15.83
N ASN A 75 17.29 -7.25 -14.84
CA ASN A 75 18.37 -8.23 -14.91
C ASN A 75 18.13 -9.26 -16.02
N SER A 76 16.87 -9.69 -16.20
CA SER A 76 16.49 -10.58 -17.31
C SER A 76 16.70 -9.91 -18.67
N MET A 77 16.31 -8.65 -18.82
CA MET A 77 16.52 -7.88 -20.05
C MET A 77 18.01 -7.67 -20.34
N ALA A 78 18.81 -7.36 -19.31
CA ALA A 78 20.25 -7.17 -19.43
C ALA A 78 20.94 -8.47 -19.89
N ALA A 79 20.60 -9.62 -19.29
CA ALA A 79 21.13 -10.91 -19.70
C ALA A 79 20.77 -11.25 -21.15
N ALA A 80 19.53 -11.00 -21.57
CA ALA A 80 19.10 -11.21 -22.95
C ALA A 80 19.87 -10.29 -23.93
N CYS A 81 20.12 -9.04 -23.56
CA CYS A 81 20.89 -8.11 -24.37
C CYS A 81 22.37 -8.53 -24.49
N GLU A 82 22.98 -9.02 -23.42
CA GLU A 82 24.33 -9.58 -23.46
C GLU A 82 24.40 -10.82 -24.37
N ALA A 83 23.39 -11.70 -24.33
CA ALA A 83 23.32 -12.81 -25.27
C ALA A 83 23.26 -12.32 -26.72
N LEU A 84 22.39 -11.34 -27.04
CA LEU A 84 22.29 -10.75 -28.39
C LEU A 84 23.59 -10.07 -28.85
N ARG A 85 24.44 -9.61 -27.93
CA ARG A 85 25.72 -8.99 -28.24
C ARG A 85 26.75 -10.02 -28.75
N LEU A 86 26.67 -11.26 -28.26
CA LEU A 86 27.58 -12.35 -28.59
C LEU A 86 27.08 -13.22 -29.75
N VAL A 87 25.79 -13.15 -30.04
CA VAL A 87 25.15 -13.90 -31.12
C VAL A 87 25.50 -13.32 -32.50
N ASP A 88 25.71 -14.23 -33.44
CA ASP A 88 25.96 -13.96 -34.86
C ASP A 88 24.66 -13.77 -35.68
N GLY A 89 24.79 -13.60 -37.00
CA GLY A 89 23.64 -13.45 -37.91
C GLY A 89 22.72 -14.66 -38.01
N HIS A 90 23.16 -15.84 -37.56
CA HIS A 90 22.40 -17.10 -37.57
C HIS A 90 21.77 -17.43 -36.22
N GLY A 91 21.95 -16.59 -35.20
CA GLY A 91 21.39 -16.84 -33.87
C GLY A 91 22.28 -17.72 -32.98
N LEU A 92 23.51 -18.02 -33.40
CA LEU A 92 24.43 -18.86 -32.64
C LEU A 92 25.48 -18.01 -31.93
N THR A 93 25.90 -18.44 -30.75
CA THR A 93 27.13 -17.94 -30.11
C THR A 93 28.35 -18.65 -30.69
N ALA A 94 29.54 -18.09 -30.48
CA ALA A 94 30.79 -18.69 -30.95
C ALA A 94 30.95 -20.14 -30.47
N GLU A 95 30.67 -20.41 -29.18
CA GLU A 95 30.77 -21.75 -28.60
C GLU A 95 29.75 -22.74 -29.20
N GLU A 96 28.52 -22.29 -29.43
CA GLU A 96 27.47 -23.12 -30.03
C GLU A 96 27.78 -23.43 -31.50
N ARG A 97 28.37 -22.47 -32.20
CA ARG A 97 28.80 -22.63 -33.58
C ARG A 97 29.88 -23.69 -33.72
N SER A 98 30.91 -23.65 -32.85
CA SER A 98 31.95 -24.68 -32.83
C SER A 98 31.37 -26.07 -32.51
N ARG A 99 30.30 -26.16 -31.70
CA ARG A 99 29.59 -27.43 -31.42
C ARG A 99 28.85 -27.99 -32.64
N VAL A 100 28.30 -27.11 -33.49
CA VAL A 100 27.57 -27.50 -34.71
C VAL A 100 28.53 -27.82 -35.87
N GLY A 101 29.82 -27.50 -35.74
CA GLY A 101 30.84 -27.78 -36.75
C GLY A 101 30.87 -26.76 -37.89
N GLU A 102 30.25 -25.60 -37.70
CA GLU A 102 30.28 -24.47 -38.63
C GLU A 102 31.59 -23.67 -38.41
N PRO A 103 32.23 -23.11 -39.45
CA PRO A 103 33.44 -22.31 -39.31
C PRO A 103 33.28 -21.14 -38.34
N ASP A 104 34.25 -21.00 -37.43
CA ASP A 104 34.31 -19.88 -36.50
C ASP A 104 34.26 -18.55 -37.25
N VAL A 105 33.40 -17.65 -36.78
CA VAL A 105 33.36 -16.27 -37.30
C VAL A 105 34.64 -15.57 -36.89
N SER A 106 35.21 -14.79 -37.80
CA SER A 106 36.31 -13.89 -37.45
C SER A 106 35.84 -12.92 -36.37
N GLU A 107 36.62 -12.80 -35.30
CA GLU A 107 36.36 -11.87 -34.20
C GLU A 107 36.33 -10.43 -34.76
N GLY A 108 35.13 -9.86 -34.85
CA GLY A 108 34.90 -8.57 -35.52
C GLY A 108 34.03 -8.61 -36.78
N ASP A 109 33.46 -9.77 -37.13
CA ASP A 109 32.44 -9.84 -38.18
C ASP A 109 31.26 -8.91 -37.84
N LYS A 110 30.81 -8.15 -38.84
CA LYS A 110 29.72 -7.17 -38.71
C LYS A 110 28.41 -7.85 -38.34
N GLU A 111 28.28 -9.15 -38.56
CA GLU A 111 27.09 -9.90 -38.18
C GLU A 111 27.01 -10.18 -36.67
N VAL A 112 28.15 -10.25 -35.97
CA VAL A 112 28.16 -10.40 -34.51
C VAL A 112 27.65 -9.13 -33.84
N GLY A 113 26.67 -9.30 -32.94
CA GLY A 113 26.03 -8.20 -32.24
C GLY A 113 25.18 -7.28 -33.12
N ARG A 114 24.89 -7.67 -34.38
CA ARG A 114 24.01 -6.91 -35.29
C ARG A 114 22.61 -6.75 -34.70
N LEU A 115 22.04 -7.84 -34.16
CA LEU A 115 20.73 -7.82 -33.51
C LEU A 115 20.71 -6.92 -32.28
N TYR A 116 21.77 -6.95 -31.47
CA TYR A 116 21.93 -6.05 -30.33
C TYR A 116 21.93 -4.57 -30.75
N ARG A 117 22.69 -4.20 -31.78
CA ARG A 117 22.71 -2.81 -32.30
C ARG A 117 21.33 -2.36 -32.79
N ILE A 118 20.59 -3.25 -33.46
CA ILE A 118 19.22 -2.97 -33.92
C ILE A 118 18.28 -2.79 -32.71
N ALA A 119 18.32 -3.69 -31.73
CA ALA A 119 17.48 -3.63 -30.54
C ALA A 119 17.72 -2.37 -29.69
N MET A 120 18.94 -1.83 -29.70
CA MET A 120 19.30 -0.60 -28.98
C MET A 120 18.89 0.69 -29.72
N ARG A 121 18.36 0.60 -30.94
CA ARG A 121 17.82 1.77 -31.65
C ARG A 121 16.60 2.30 -30.90
N LYS A 122 16.60 3.60 -30.62
CA LYS A 122 15.51 4.29 -29.91
C LYS A 122 14.57 5.02 -30.86
N ASP A 123 14.39 4.46 -32.05
CA ASP A 123 13.57 5.07 -33.08
C ASP A 123 12.11 5.10 -32.62
N ASP A 124 11.45 6.24 -32.79
CA ASP A 124 10.03 6.45 -32.51
C ASP A 124 9.55 6.22 -31.06
N ILE A 125 10.43 5.88 -30.11
CA ILE A 125 10.08 5.69 -28.69
C ILE A 125 9.42 6.94 -28.09
N TRP A 126 9.85 8.13 -28.53
CA TRP A 126 9.34 9.41 -28.03
C TRP A 126 8.03 9.86 -28.67
N LYS A 127 7.50 9.12 -29.66
CA LYS A 127 6.16 9.38 -30.24
C LYS A 127 5.04 8.96 -29.28
N GLY A 128 5.37 8.29 -28.17
CA GLY A 128 4.43 7.85 -27.16
C GLY A 128 3.93 6.42 -27.39
N VAL A 129 2.96 6.02 -26.57
CA VAL A 129 2.34 4.68 -26.61
C VAL A 129 0.94 4.81 -27.21
N PRO A 130 0.47 3.89 -28.07
CA PRO A 130 -0.89 3.92 -28.59
C PRO A 130 -1.91 3.89 -27.45
N ILE A 131 -2.90 4.78 -27.49
CA ILE A 131 -3.86 5.01 -26.41
C ILE A 131 -4.74 3.77 -26.17
N GLU A 132 -4.90 2.90 -27.17
CA GLU A 132 -5.68 1.68 -27.12
C GLU A 132 -5.15 0.68 -26.09
N TYR A 133 -3.83 0.70 -25.82
CA TYR A 133 -3.20 -0.16 -24.80
C TYR A 133 -3.25 0.41 -23.38
N ALA A 134 -3.66 1.68 -23.21
CA ALA A 134 -3.63 2.39 -21.93
C ALA A 134 -4.97 2.33 -21.16
N ARG A 135 -5.83 1.33 -21.44
CA ARG A 135 -7.11 1.19 -20.72
C ARG A 135 -6.86 0.90 -19.24
N ILE A 136 -7.39 1.75 -18.38
CA ILE A 136 -7.29 1.62 -16.92
C ILE A 136 -8.12 0.43 -16.45
N GLN A 137 -7.63 -0.26 -15.42
CA GLN A 137 -8.35 -1.36 -14.78
C GLN A 137 -9.67 -0.86 -14.15
N THR A 138 -10.74 -1.62 -14.34
CA THR A 138 -12.07 -1.36 -13.78
C THR A 138 -12.40 -2.38 -12.69
N ASP A 139 -13.28 -2.02 -11.75
CA ASP A 139 -13.67 -2.93 -10.65
C ASP A 139 -14.45 -4.15 -11.14
N THR A 140 -15.25 -4.01 -12.18
CA THR A 140 -15.99 -5.11 -12.83
C THR A 140 -15.79 -5.09 -14.34
N PRO A 141 -15.60 -6.25 -14.97
CA PRO A 141 -15.41 -6.31 -16.41
C PRO A 141 -16.70 -5.94 -17.17
N PRO A 142 -16.61 -5.34 -18.36
CA PRO A 142 -17.78 -5.07 -19.17
C PRO A 142 -18.36 -6.37 -19.75
N ARG A 143 -19.65 -6.34 -20.16
CA ARG A 143 -20.35 -7.50 -20.75
C ARG A 143 -19.58 -8.13 -21.91
N ASN A 144 -18.97 -7.30 -22.75
CA ASN A 144 -18.08 -7.72 -23.83
C ASN A 144 -16.63 -7.40 -23.43
N GLY A 145 -16.05 -8.23 -22.56
CA GLY A 145 -14.72 -8.03 -21.94
C GLY A 145 -13.56 -7.97 -22.93
N TRP A 146 -13.64 -8.71 -24.03
CA TRP A 146 -12.63 -8.75 -25.09
C TRP A 146 -13.29 -8.82 -26.47
N ASN A 147 -12.72 -8.10 -27.45
CA ASN A 147 -13.23 -8.11 -28.82
C ASN A 147 -12.53 -9.21 -29.65
N HIS A 148 -13.16 -10.37 -29.77
CA HIS A 148 -12.66 -11.47 -30.61
C HIS A 148 -12.84 -11.23 -32.12
N ALA A 149 -13.68 -10.28 -32.52
CA ALA A 149 -13.94 -9.94 -33.93
C ALA A 149 -12.98 -8.87 -34.46
N TRP A 150 -11.96 -8.48 -33.69
CA TRP A 150 -10.95 -7.52 -34.14
C TRP A 150 -10.24 -8.05 -35.39
N THR A 151 -10.22 -7.22 -36.44
CA THR A 151 -9.62 -7.51 -37.74
C THR A 151 -8.65 -6.38 -38.11
N LYS A 152 -7.61 -6.74 -38.86
CA LYS A 152 -6.47 -5.89 -39.23
C LYS A 152 -6.83 -4.73 -40.15
#